data_AF-A0A9Q4BJW7-F1
#
_entry.id   AF-A0A9Q4BJW7-F1
#
_cell.length_a   1.000
_cell.length_b   1.000
_cell.length_c   1.000
_cell.angle_alpha   90.00
_cell.angle_beta   90.00
_cell.angle_gamma   90.00
#
_symmetry.space_group_name_H-M   'P 1'
#
loop_
_entity.id
_entity.type
_entity.pdbx_description
1 polymer ?
#
loop_
_entity_poly.entity_id
_entity_poly.type
_entity_poly.pdbx_seq_one_letter_code
_entity_poly.pdbx_strand_id
1 'polypeptide(L)'
;MKKSNLIIGASILLTAIMALGSYLIYDNCSTESRILSMIRKNLGVVNYYCKANNINPRIYISIIYGELHSNYNFFDDFDNLRAEYGFDPSAGFGQMKVSTLMWLEENYSDGKIISKSRNRKEAVSKLLNDTTNIAYSVFYIKLISQKLRSITAKEPTVKQLGSFYSLGIDHGKREINSDFTSPVGLAAEKFYYSDDLIEIYPRQ
;
A
#
# COMPACT_ATOMS: atom_id res chain seq x y z
N MET A 1 4.28 43.30 -35.70
CA MET A 1 3.34 42.98 -34.60
C MET A 1 3.05 41.48 -34.39
N LYS A 2 3.09 40.58 -35.38
CA LYS A 2 2.80 39.15 -35.14
C LYS A 2 3.91 38.36 -34.41
N LYS A 3 5.20 38.66 -34.64
CA LYS A 3 6.33 37.95 -34.00
C LYS A 3 6.47 38.21 -32.49
N SER A 4 6.19 39.43 -32.03
CA SER A 4 6.27 39.80 -30.61
C SER A 4 5.23 39.06 -29.77
N ASN A 5 3.99 38.93 -30.26
CA ASN A 5 2.93 38.22 -29.56
C ASN A 5 3.19 36.70 -29.48
N LEU A 6 3.88 36.14 -30.49
CA LEU A 6 4.28 34.72 -30.49
C LEU A 6 5.38 34.43 -29.45
N ILE A 7 6.36 35.34 -29.31
CA ILE A 7 7.46 35.21 -28.33
C ILE A 7 6.92 35.36 -26.90
N ILE A 8 6.02 36.32 -26.67
CA ILE A 8 5.37 36.53 -25.37
C ILE A 8 4.52 35.29 -24.99
N GLY A 9 3.75 34.74 -25.94
CA GLY A 9 2.97 33.52 -25.71
C GLY A 9 3.82 32.30 -25.36
N ALA A 10 4.96 32.11 -26.04
CA ALA A 10 5.89 31.02 -25.76
C ALA A 10 6.55 31.16 -24.37
N SER A 11 6.91 32.38 -23.96
CA SER A 11 7.51 32.65 -22.65
C SER A 11 6.52 32.38 -21.50
N ILE A 12 5.25 32.73 -21.67
CA ILE A 12 4.19 32.47 -20.68
C ILE A 12 3.97 30.95 -20.54
N LEU A 13 3.89 30.24 -21.67
CA LEU A 13 3.72 28.78 -21.68
C LEU A 13 4.88 28.06 -20.98
N LEU A 14 6.14 28.45 -21.27
CA LEU A 14 7.31 27.87 -20.63
C LEU A 14 7.32 28.10 -19.11
N THR A 15 6.95 29.31 -18.68
CA THR A 15 6.86 29.66 -17.25
C THR A 15 5.78 28.83 -16.56
N ALA A 16 4.63 28.64 -17.19
CA ALA A 16 3.55 27.80 -16.66
C ALA A 16 3.98 26.33 -16.53
N ILE A 17 4.71 25.79 -17.51
CA ILE A 17 5.24 24.41 -17.47
C ILE A 17 6.24 24.26 -16.31
N MET A 18 7.16 25.22 -16.13
CA MET A 18 8.14 25.17 -15.03
C MET A 18 7.48 25.30 -13.66
N ALA A 19 6.48 26.17 -13.52
CA ALA A 19 5.71 26.30 -12.28
C ALA A 19 4.95 25.02 -11.94
N LEU A 20 4.30 24.40 -12.94
CA LEU A 20 3.59 23.14 -12.79
C LEU A 20 4.55 22.00 -12.42
N GLY A 21 5.70 21.91 -13.09
CA GLY A 21 6.74 20.93 -12.77
C GLY A 21 7.29 21.09 -11.36
N SER A 22 7.53 22.32 -10.92
CA SER A 22 8.02 22.61 -9.57
C SER A 22 6.99 22.25 -8.49
N TYR A 23 5.71 22.54 -8.74
CA TYR A 23 4.62 22.16 -7.84
C TYR A 23 4.50 20.64 -7.70
N LEU A 24 4.53 19.90 -8.82
CA LEU A 24 4.46 18.43 -8.81
C LEU A 24 5.66 17.79 -8.09
N ILE A 25 6.86 18.36 -8.21
CA ILE A 25 8.05 17.88 -7.49
C ILE A 25 7.90 18.11 -5.98
N TYR A 26 7.46 19.30 -5.58
CA TYR A 26 7.26 19.65 -4.17
C TYR A 26 6.22 18.75 -3.50
N ASP A 27 5.07 18.55 -4.15
CA ASP A 27 3.97 17.75 -3.64
C ASP A 27 4.36 16.28 -3.44
N ASN A 28 5.06 15.70 -4.42
CA ASN A 28 5.59 14.33 -4.32
C ASN A 28 6.61 14.18 -3.18
N CYS A 29 7.55 15.12 -3.04
CA CYS A 29 8.56 15.10 -1.97
C CYS A 29 7.90 15.16 -0.57
N SER A 30 6.81 15.93 -0.44
CA SER A 30 6.04 16.02 0.79
C SER A 30 5.32 14.71 1.13
N THR A 31 4.78 14.03 0.11
CA THR A 31 4.07 12.74 0.26
C THR A 31 5.02 11.62 0.65
N GLU A 32 6.16 11.49 -0.04
CA GLU A 32 7.17 10.46 0.27
C GLU A 32 7.71 10.61 1.70
N SER A 33 8.03 11.84 2.11
CA SER A 33 8.48 12.12 3.49
C SER A 33 7.44 11.74 4.54
N ARG A 34 6.14 11.97 4.26
CA ARG A 34 5.04 11.57 5.16
C ARG A 34 4.91 10.04 5.26
N ILE A 35 4.98 9.33 4.14
CA ILE A 35 4.97 7.86 4.09
C ILE A 35 6.14 7.30 4.91
N LEU A 36 7.36 7.80 4.70
CA LEU A 36 8.54 7.33 5.42
C LEU A 36 8.46 7.61 6.93
N SER A 37 7.92 8.75 7.33
CA SER A 37 7.66 9.06 8.74
C SER A 37 6.68 8.07 9.37
N MET A 38 5.60 7.71 8.68
CA MET A 38 4.66 6.69 9.14
C MET A 38 5.30 5.31 9.28
N ILE A 39 6.11 4.90 8.31
CA ILE A 39 6.87 3.63 8.36
C ILE A 39 7.79 3.63 9.57
N ARG A 40 8.55 4.71 9.78
CA ARG A 40 9.50 4.84 10.91
C ARG A 40 8.81 4.74 12.27
N LYS A 41 7.60 5.31 12.42
CA LYS A 41 6.81 5.22 13.66
C LYS A 41 6.38 3.80 14.01
N ASN A 42 6.20 2.93 13.01
CA ASN A 42 5.64 1.60 13.18
C ASN A 42 6.67 0.45 13.09
N LEU A 43 7.98 0.74 12.99
CA LEU A 43 9.02 -0.29 12.77
C LEU A 43 8.99 -1.45 13.77
N GLY A 44 8.82 -1.16 15.06
CA GLY A 44 8.79 -2.19 16.09
C GLY A 44 7.66 -3.20 15.87
N VAL A 45 6.47 -2.71 15.55
CA VAL A 45 5.28 -3.52 15.28
C VAL A 45 5.42 -4.31 13.99
N VAL A 46 5.91 -3.66 12.93
CA VAL A 46 6.19 -4.29 11.64
C VAL A 46 7.16 -5.46 11.81
N ASN A 47 8.28 -5.22 12.49
CA ASN A 47 9.29 -6.25 12.75
C ASN A 47 8.72 -7.44 13.52
N TYR A 48 7.91 -7.16 14.55
CA TYR A 48 7.29 -8.21 15.35
C TYR A 48 6.40 -9.12 14.50
N TYR A 49 5.43 -8.57 13.76
CA TYR A 49 4.49 -9.38 12.99
C TYR A 49 5.12 -10.01 11.74
N CYS A 50 6.06 -9.32 11.08
CA CYS A 50 6.81 -9.89 9.97
C CYS A 50 7.61 -11.11 10.41
N LYS A 51 8.33 -11.02 11.54
CA LYS A 51 9.05 -12.16 12.12
C LYS A 51 8.10 -13.31 12.49
N ALA A 52 6.98 -13.01 13.15
CA ALA A 52 5.99 -14.03 13.53
C ALA A 52 5.37 -14.77 12.32
N ASN A 53 5.34 -14.13 11.14
CA ASN A 53 4.77 -14.68 9.91
C ASN A 53 5.81 -15.13 8.87
N ASN A 54 7.11 -15.06 9.21
CA ASN A 54 8.20 -15.34 8.28
C ASN A 54 8.11 -14.52 6.98
N ILE A 55 7.81 -13.23 7.10
CA ILE A 55 7.80 -12.25 6.01
C ILE A 55 9.01 -11.34 6.18
N ASN A 56 9.72 -11.05 5.09
CA ASN A 56 10.81 -10.08 5.11
C ASN A 56 10.22 -8.66 5.29
N PRO A 57 10.59 -7.92 6.35
CA PRO A 57 10.08 -6.56 6.59
C PRO A 57 10.32 -5.60 5.42
N ARG A 58 11.44 -5.74 4.70
CA ARG A 58 11.75 -4.92 3.51
C ARG A 58 10.68 -5.13 2.44
N ILE A 59 10.31 -6.39 2.16
CA ILE A 59 9.25 -6.73 1.20
C ILE A 59 7.91 -6.15 1.64
N TYR A 60 7.53 -6.37 2.91
CA TYR A 60 6.27 -5.87 3.45
C TYR A 60 6.15 -4.35 3.31
N ILE A 61 7.17 -3.62 3.76
CA ILE A 61 7.19 -2.16 3.69
C ILE A 61 7.18 -1.66 2.24
N SER A 62 7.84 -2.35 1.32
CA SER A 62 7.76 -2.02 -0.11
C SER A 62 6.34 -2.12 -0.66
N ILE A 63 5.59 -3.15 -0.27
CA ILE A 63 4.19 -3.29 -0.68
C ILE A 63 3.34 -2.17 -0.09
N ILE A 64 3.49 -1.87 1.19
CA ILE A 64 2.73 -0.79 1.86
C ILE A 64 3.08 0.58 1.27
N TYR A 65 4.35 0.82 0.96
CA TYR A 65 4.76 2.03 0.24
C TYR A 65 4.05 2.13 -1.10
N GLY A 66 4.00 1.05 -1.87
CA GLY A 66 3.30 1.02 -3.16
C GLY A 66 1.81 1.37 -3.05
N GLU A 67 1.14 0.86 -2.01
CA GLU A 67 -0.28 1.19 -1.72
C GLU A 67 -0.46 2.66 -1.35
N LEU A 68 0.33 3.17 -0.39
CA LEU A 68 0.23 4.56 0.08
C LEU A 68 0.62 5.56 -1.01
N HIS A 69 1.63 5.26 -1.81
CA HIS A 69 2.08 6.10 -2.93
C HIS A 69 1.06 6.11 -4.08
N SER A 70 0.37 4.98 -4.32
CA SER A 70 -0.67 4.91 -5.35
C SER A 70 -2.00 5.54 -4.91
N ASN A 71 -2.20 5.70 -3.60
CA ASN A 71 -3.41 6.29 -3.02
C ASN A 71 -3.19 7.76 -2.62
N TYR A 72 -3.17 8.64 -3.62
CA TYR A 72 -3.01 10.10 -3.43
C TYR A 72 -3.99 10.71 -2.40
N ASN A 73 -5.18 10.12 -2.21
CA ASN A 73 -6.21 10.63 -1.30
C ASN A 73 -6.00 10.23 0.18
N PHE A 74 -5.02 9.38 0.51
CA PHE A 74 -4.83 8.93 1.90
C PHE A 74 -4.37 10.06 2.84
N PHE A 75 -3.64 11.05 2.29
CA PHE A 75 -3.00 12.11 3.07
C PHE A 75 -3.80 13.42 3.17
N ASP A 76 -4.87 13.53 2.41
CA ASP A 76 -5.76 14.70 2.28
C ASP A 76 -7.01 14.60 3.17
N ASP A 77 -6.84 14.02 4.36
CA ASP A 77 -7.90 13.78 5.33
C ASP A 77 -8.93 12.73 4.88
N PHE A 78 -8.89 11.62 5.61
CA PHE A 78 -9.91 10.59 5.66
C PHE A 78 -11.16 11.17 6.34
N ASP A 79 -11.79 12.17 5.71
CA ASP A 79 -13.03 12.76 6.19
C ASP A 79 -14.10 11.69 6.11
N ASN A 80 -14.34 10.97 7.22
CA ASN A 80 -15.59 10.41 7.77
C ASN A 80 -16.70 9.78 6.87
N LEU A 81 -16.60 9.81 5.53
CA LEU A 81 -17.75 10.01 4.62
C LEU A 81 -18.00 8.83 3.66
N ARG A 82 -17.06 7.89 3.51
CA ARG A 82 -17.29 6.65 2.74
C ARG A 82 -17.70 5.45 3.58
N ALA A 83 -17.52 5.51 4.90
CA ALA A 83 -17.84 4.43 5.83
C ALA A 83 -19.36 4.31 6.14
N GLU A 84 -20.14 5.38 5.98
CA GLU A 84 -21.60 5.38 6.18
C GLU A 84 -22.42 4.96 4.94
N TYR A 85 -21.83 4.99 3.74
CA TYR A 85 -22.57 4.84 2.46
C TYR A 85 -22.41 3.48 1.75
N GLY A 86 -21.96 2.42 2.45
CA GLY A 86 -21.96 1.06 1.88
C GLY A 86 -20.80 0.72 0.92
N PHE A 87 -19.77 1.56 0.83
CA PHE A 87 -18.54 1.24 0.11
C PHE A 87 -17.61 0.36 0.96
N ASP A 88 -16.66 -0.32 0.30
CA ASP A 88 -15.64 -1.17 0.92
C ASP A 88 -14.26 -0.50 0.90
N PRO A 89 -14.03 0.50 1.78
CA PRO A 89 -12.79 1.29 1.76
C PRO A 89 -11.60 0.47 2.27
N SER A 90 -10.45 0.71 1.66
CA SER A 90 -9.13 0.41 2.22
C SER A 90 -8.78 1.44 3.30
N ALA A 91 -8.33 1.01 4.48
CA ALA A 91 -8.05 1.89 5.61
C ALA A 91 -6.79 1.51 6.40
N GLY A 92 -6.25 2.48 7.13
CA GLY A 92 -5.12 2.32 8.06
C GLY A 92 -3.76 2.09 7.40
N PHE A 93 -2.74 1.81 8.21
CA PHE A 93 -1.34 1.69 7.78
C PHE A 93 -1.15 0.82 6.53
N GLY A 94 -1.71 -0.39 6.51
CA GLY A 94 -1.60 -1.35 5.43
C GLY A 94 -2.64 -1.18 4.33
N GLN A 95 -3.51 -0.17 4.36
CA GLN A 95 -4.56 0.03 3.34
C GLN A 95 -5.44 -1.21 3.08
N MET A 96 -5.76 -1.96 4.14
CA MET A 96 -6.58 -3.17 4.07
C MET A 96 -8.06 -2.82 3.88
N LYS A 97 -8.78 -3.58 3.04
CA LYS A 97 -10.24 -3.45 2.88
C LYS A 97 -10.99 -4.10 4.04
N VAL A 98 -12.17 -3.56 4.37
CA VAL A 98 -13.04 -4.14 5.41
C VAL A 98 -13.49 -5.54 5.02
N SER A 99 -13.87 -5.77 3.75
CA SER A 99 -14.24 -7.11 3.26
C SER A 99 -13.09 -8.11 3.41
N THR A 100 -11.86 -7.74 3.03
CA THR A 100 -10.68 -8.59 3.17
C THR A 100 -10.43 -8.93 4.64
N LEU A 101 -10.52 -7.96 5.56
CA LEU A 101 -10.40 -8.24 6.99
C LEU A 101 -11.47 -9.22 7.46
N MET A 102 -12.75 -9.01 7.10
CA MET A 102 -13.83 -9.89 7.50
C MET A 102 -13.67 -11.30 6.93
N TRP A 103 -13.20 -11.42 5.69
CA TRP A 103 -12.85 -12.69 5.06
C TRP A 103 -11.72 -13.41 5.83
N LEU A 104 -10.69 -12.67 6.28
CA LEU A 104 -9.64 -13.24 7.13
C LEU A 104 -10.19 -13.77 8.45
N GLU A 105 -11.06 -13.01 9.11
CA GLU A 105 -11.67 -13.42 10.38
C GLU A 105 -12.57 -14.64 10.22
N GLU A 106 -13.28 -14.77 9.11
CA GLU A 106 -14.15 -15.91 8.85
C GLU A 106 -13.37 -17.20 8.56
N ASN A 107 -12.22 -17.10 7.89
CA ASN A 107 -11.49 -18.26 7.39
C ASN A 107 -10.25 -18.63 8.24
N TYR A 108 -9.70 -17.67 9.00
CA TYR A 108 -8.40 -17.82 9.66
C TYR A 108 -8.35 -17.27 11.09
N SER A 109 -9.50 -17.00 11.72
CA SER A 109 -9.52 -16.55 13.12
C SER A 109 -8.92 -17.59 14.06
N ASP A 110 -7.93 -17.18 14.83
CA ASP A 110 -7.25 -17.98 15.86
C ASP A 110 -7.52 -17.45 17.29
N GLY A 111 -8.25 -16.33 17.41
CA GLY A 111 -8.56 -15.67 18.67
C GLY A 111 -7.36 -14.98 19.33
N LYS A 112 -6.20 -14.93 18.67
CA LYS A 112 -4.95 -14.33 19.18
C LYS A 112 -4.49 -13.18 18.30
N ILE A 113 -4.19 -13.47 17.04
CA ILE A 113 -3.70 -12.51 16.06
C ILE A 113 -4.85 -12.05 15.16
N ILE A 114 -5.67 -13.01 14.71
CA ILE A 114 -6.86 -12.75 13.91
C ILE A 114 -8.05 -13.11 14.79
N SER A 115 -8.84 -12.10 15.15
CA SER A 115 -9.98 -12.25 16.05
C SER A 115 -11.25 -11.80 15.36
N LYS A 116 -12.34 -12.57 15.47
CA LYS A 116 -13.59 -12.22 14.82
C LYS A 116 -14.20 -10.94 15.40
N SER A 117 -14.57 -10.01 14.53
CA SER A 117 -15.29 -8.78 14.85
C SER A 117 -16.76 -9.08 15.08
N ARG A 118 -17.40 -8.39 16.03
CA ARG A 118 -18.84 -8.57 16.30
C ARG A 118 -19.71 -7.96 15.20
N ASN A 119 -19.21 -6.93 14.54
CA ASN A 119 -19.92 -6.20 13.49
C ASN A 119 -18.93 -5.41 12.60
N ARG A 120 -19.44 -4.85 11.50
CA ARG A 120 -18.64 -4.04 10.55
C ARG A 120 -17.97 -2.82 11.21
N LYS A 121 -18.62 -2.20 12.20
CA LYS A 121 -18.05 -1.04 12.92
C LYS A 121 -16.80 -1.42 13.71
N GLU A 122 -16.81 -2.58 14.36
CA GLU A 122 -15.63 -3.11 15.04
C GLU A 122 -14.51 -3.47 14.04
N ALA A 123 -14.86 -4.07 12.91
CA ALA A 123 -13.89 -4.35 11.83
C ALA A 123 -13.20 -3.06 11.32
N VAL A 124 -13.97 -1.99 11.09
CA VAL A 124 -13.40 -0.69 10.71
C VAL A 124 -12.49 -0.13 11.81
N SER A 125 -12.91 -0.20 13.08
CA SER A 125 -12.09 0.25 14.21
C SER A 125 -10.74 -0.49 14.29
N LYS A 126 -10.74 -1.80 14.05
CA LYS A 126 -9.52 -2.61 13.96
C LYS A 126 -8.60 -2.14 12.83
N LEU A 127 -9.16 -1.78 11.67
CA LEU A 127 -8.36 -1.25 10.57
C LEU A 127 -7.75 0.12 10.88
N LEU A 128 -8.40 0.97 11.67
CA LEU A 128 -7.86 2.27 12.07
C LEU A 128 -6.77 2.15 13.15
N ASN A 129 -6.68 1.01 13.82
CA ASN A 129 -5.59 0.73 14.76
C ASN A 129 -4.36 0.19 14.02
N ASP A 130 -3.28 0.95 13.96
CA ASP A 130 -2.05 0.58 13.24
C ASP A 130 -1.53 -0.81 13.60
N THR A 131 -1.53 -1.18 14.88
CA THR A 131 -1.02 -2.49 15.32
C THR A 131 -1.84 -3.65 14.75
N THR A 132 -3.16 -3.54 14.85
CA THR A 132 -4.08 -4.55 14.32
C THR A 132 -4.04 -4.58 12.79
N ASN A 133 -3.99 -3.40 12.16
CA ASN A 133 -3.88 -3.29 10.71
C ASN A 133 -2.60 -3.93 10.16
N ILE A 134 -1.46 -3.69 10.81
CA ILE A 134 -0.17 -4.32 10.48
C ILE A 134 -0.26 -5.84 10.66
N ALA A 135 -0.84 -6.31 11.76
CA ALA A 135 -1.00 -7.75 12.00
C ALA A 135 -1.78 -8.44 10.87
N TYR A 136 -2.93 -7.88 10.48
CA TYR A 136 -3.79 -8.41 9.43
C TYR A 136 -3.14 -8.32 8.05
N SER A 137 -2.53 -7.19 7.70
CA SER A 137 -1.88 -7.00 6.39
C SER A 137 -0.67 -7.89 6.19
N VAL A 138 0.17 -8.08 7.23
CA VAL A 138 1.29 -9.04 7.18
C VAL A 138 0.78 -10.46 6.99
N PHE A 139 -0.25 -10.85 7.74
CA PHE A 139 -0.87 -12.17 7.60
C PHE A 139 -1.46 -12.36 6.20
N TYR A 140 -2.05 -11.31 5.63
CA TYR A 140 -2.59 -11.37 4.27
C TYR A 140 -1.51 -11.57 3.21
N ILE A 141 -0.38 -10.86 3.32
CA ILE A 141 0.78 -11.04 2.43
C ILE A 141 1.34 -12.46 2.53
N LYS A 142 1.34 -13.07 3.72
CA LYS A 142 1.69 -14.49 3.89
C LYS A 142 0.77 -15.40 3.09
N LEU A 143 -0.55 -15.20 3.13
CA LEU A 143 -1.50 -16.01 2.36
C LEU A 143 -1.30 -15.82 0.85
N ILE A 144 -1.10 -14.58 0.39
CA ILE A 144 -0.79 -14.27 -1.01
C ILE A 144 0.50 -15.00 -1.44
N SER A 145 1.55 -14.91 -0.63
CA SER A 145 2.84 -15.55 -0.89
C SER A 145 2.70 -17.08 -1.00
N GLN A 146 1.96 -17.70 -0.09
CA GLN A 146 1.66 -19.13 -0.14
C GLN A 146 0.86 -19.52 -1.38
N LYS A 147 -0.17 -18.73 -1.74
CA LYS A 147 -1.01 -18.98 -2.90
C LYS A 147 -0.20 -18.90 -4.20
N LEU A 148 0.63 -17.87 -4.36
CA LEU A 148 1.48 -17.71 -5.55
C LEU A 148 2.51 -18.85 -5.65
N ARG A 149 3.18 -19.22 -4.55
CA ARG A 149 4.09 -20.38 -4.53
C ARG A 149 3.40 -21.67 -4.97
N SER A 150 2.16 -21.88 -4.54
CA SER A 150 1.41 -23.10 -4.90
C SER A 150 1.11 -23.21 -6.40
N ILE A 151 1.13 -22.09 -7.13
CA ILE A 151 0.80 -22.02 -8.55
C ILE A 151 2.08 -21.98 -9.40
N THR A 152 3.09 -21.24 -8.99
CA THR A 152 4.31 -21.01 -9.79
C THR A 152 5.47 -21.93 -9.43
N ALA A 153 5.39 -22.61 -8.29
CA ALA A 153 6.49 -23.36 -7.67
C ALA A 153 7.78 -22.52 -7.45
N LYS A 154 7.65 -21.19 -7.36
CA LYS A 154 8.76 -20.23 -7.17
C LYS A 154 8.43 -19.22 -6.08
N GLU A 155 9.45 -18.69 -5.43
CA GLU A 155 9.26 -17.57 -4.52
C GLU A 155 8.74 -16.33 -5.27
N PRO A 156 7.62 -15.72 -4.82
CA PRO A 156 7.06 -14.55 -5.48
C PRO A 156 7.99 -13.35 -5.37
N THR A 157 8.11 -12.60 -6.47
CA THR A 157 8.79 -11.31 -6.46
C THR A 157 8.01 -10.27 -5.66
N VAL A 158 8.68 -9.21 -5.20
CA VAL A 158 8.02 -8.07 -4.52
C VAL A 158 6.93 -7.45 -5.41
N LYS A 159 7.18 -7.35 -6.72
CA LYS A 159 6.21 -6.88 -7.70
C LYS A 159 4.95 -7.73 -7.72
N GLN A 160 5.09 -9.06 -7.74
CA GLN A 160 3.94 -9.97 -7.71
C GLN A 160 3.17 -9.85 -6.40
N LEU A 161 3.87 -9.84 -5.25
CA LEU A 161 3.21 -9.68 -3.95
C LEU A 161 2.43 -8.37 -3.86
N GLY A 162 3.02 -7.24 -4.28
CA GLY A 162 2.31 -5.95 -4.30
C GLY A 162 1.13 -5.93 -5.27
N SER A 163 1.28 -6.56 -6.44
CA SER A 163 0.20 -6.66 -7.42
C SER A 163 -0.99 -7.45 -6.86
N PHE A 164 -0.74 -8.60 -6.26
CA PHE A 164 -1.80 -9.42 -5.66
C PHE A 164 -2.35 -8.87 -4.34
N TYR A 165 -1.57 -8.07 -3.61
CA TYR A 165 -2.08 -7.32 -2.45
C TYR A 165 -3.15 -6.31 -2.88
N SER A 166 -2.88 -5.53 -3.94
CA SER A 166 -3.84 -4.57 -4.49
C SER A 166 -5.05 -5.24 -5.18
N LEU A 167 -4.82 -6.36 -5.88
CA LEU A 167 -5.88 -7.11 -6.57
C LEU A 167 -6.79 -7.84 -5.58
N GLY A 168 -6.21 -8.44 -4.55
CA GLY A 168 -6.86 -9.33 -3.58
C GLY A 168 -6.98 -10.78 -4.07
N ILE A 169 -6.89 -11.72 -3.13
CA ILE A 169 -7.10 -13.17 -3.31
C ILE A 169 -8.40 -13.65 -2.62
N ASP A 170 -9.08 -12.77 -1.91
CA ASP A 170 -10.35 -13.00 -1.24
C ASP A 170 -11.52 -13.23 -2.22
N HIS A 171 -12.58 -13.86 -1.73
CA HIS A 171 -13.87 -14.03 -2.42
C HIS A 171 -13.83 -14.65 -3.84
N GLY A 172 -12.94 -15.60 -4.10
CA GLY A 172 -13.03 -16.45 -5.30
C GLY A 172 -12.55 -15.79 -6.59
N LYS A 173 -11.63 -14.83 -6.52
CA LYS A 173 -10.81 -14.40 -7.67
C LYS A 173 -9.91 -15.57 -8.09
N ARG A 174 -10.45 -16.46 -8.93
CA ARG A 174 -9.89 -17.81 -9.18
C ARG A 174 -8.82 -17.86 -10.27
N GLU A 175 -8.73 -16.86 -11.13
CA GLU A 175 -7.67 -16.82 -12.15
C GLU A 175 -6.53 -15.93 -11.68
N ILE A 176 -5.56 -16.58 -11.04
CA ILE A 176 -4.26 -15.97 -10.73
C ILE A 176 -3.40 -16.07 -11.98
N ASN A 177 -3.35 -14.98 -12.75
CA ASN A 177 -2.31 -14.81 -13.76
C ASN A 177 -1.03 -14.35 -13.04
N SER A 178 -0.03 -15.22 -12.96
CA SER A 178 1.26 -14.91 -12.29
C SER A 178 2.01 -13.73 -12.90
N ASP A 179 1.64 -13.32 -14.11
CA ASP A 179 2.23 -12.20 -14.84
C ASP A 179 1.46 -10.88 -14.62
N PHE A 180 0.37 -10.92 -13.84
CA PHE A 180 -0.38 -9.72 -13.46
C PHE A 180 0.53 -8.73 -12.72
N THR A 181 0.53 -7.49 -13.21
CA THR A 181 1.28 -6.38 -12.65
C THR A 181 0.37 -5.20 -12.45
N SER A 182 0.37 -4.62 -11.24
CA SER A 182 -0.36 -3.39 -10.93
C SER A 182 0.59 -2.21 -10.69
N PRO A 183 0.09 -0.95 -10.72
CA PRO A 183 0.88 0.22 -10.30
C PRO A 183 1.48 0.07 -8.90
N VAL A 184 0.74 -0.54 -7.97
CA VAL A 184 1.23 -0.85 -6.61
C VAL A 184 2.42 -1.79 -6.68
N GLY A 185 2.35 -2.87 -7.47
CA GLY A 185 3.46 -3.80 -7.65
C GLY A 185 4.71 -3.15 -8.23
N LEU A 186 4.56 -2.25 -9.21
CA LEU A 186 5.67 -1.50 -9.80
C LEU A 186 6.29 -0.52 -8.81
N ALA A 187 5.47 0.23 -8.08
CA ALA A 187 5.93 1.15 -7.04
C ALA A 187 6.66 0.40 -5.91
N ALA A 188 6.13 -0.75 -5.50
CA ALA A 188 6.76 -1.61 -4.49
C ALA A 188 8.12 -2.14 -4.95
N GLU A 189 8.24 -2.62 -6.19
CA GLU A 189 9.52 -3.07 -6.74
C GLU A 189 10.54 -1.93 -6.80
N LYS A 190 10.13 -0.75 -7.28
CA LYS A 190 11.00 0.44 -7.31
C LYS A 190 11.50 0.80 -5.92
N PHE A 191 10.60 0.88 -4.93
CA PHE A 191 10.96 1.23 -3.55
C PHE A 191 11.78 0.12 -2.86
N TYR A 192 11.56 -1.14 -3.21
CA TYR A 192 12.38 -2.25 -2.71
C TYR A 192 13.86 -2.10 -3.09
N TYR A 193 14.18 -1.40 -4.18
CA TYR A 193 15.56 -1.12 -4.57
C TYR A 193 16.03 0.30 -4.27
N SER A 194 15.22 1.16 -3.64
CA SER A 194 15.64 2.52 -3.30
C SER A 194 16.61 2.56 -2.12
N ASP A 195 17.40 3.63 -2.08
CA ASP A 195 18.33 3.93 -0.99
C ASP A 195 17.59 4.34 0.29
N ASP A 196 16.43 5.00 0.17
CA ASP A 196 15.59 5.39 1.31
C ASP A 196 15.21 4.21 2.21
N LEU A 197 15.01 3.04 1.60
CA LEU A 197 14.68 1.81 2.33
C LEU A 197 15.93 1.09 2.84
N ILE A 198 17.10 1.26 2.21
CA ILE A 198 18.37 0.66 2.67
C ILE A 198 18.72 1.12 4.08
N GLU A 199 18.48 2.39 4.39
CA GLU A 199 18.73 2.95 5.72
C GLU A 199 17.82 2.35 6.81
N ILE A 200 16.61 1.91 6.45
CA ILE A 200 15.60 1.41 7.39
C ILE A 200 15.66 -0.12 7.50
N TYR A 201 15.80 -0.80 6.36
CA TYR A 201 15.82 -2.26 6.23
C TYR A 201 16.85 -2.70 5.18
N PRO A 202 18.12 -2.94 5.53
CA PRO A 202 19.17 -3.29 4.56
C PRO A 202 18.81 -4.49 3.67
N ARG A 203 19.37 -4.53 2.44
CA ARG A 203 19.24 -5.70 1.55
C ARG A 203 19.93 -6.89 2.21
N GLN A 204 19.22 -8.02 2.32
CA GLN A 204 19.75 -9.31 2.79
C GLN A 204 20.21 -10.14 1.60
#